data_AF-A0A3C1WV41-F1
#
_entry.id   AF-A0A3C1WV41-F1
#
_cell.length_a   1.000
_cell.length_b   1.000
_cell.length_c   1.000
_cell.angle_alpha   90.00
_cell.angle_beta   90.00
_cell.angle_gamma   90.00
#
_symmetry.space_group_name_H-M   'P 1'
#
loop_
_entity.id
_entity.type
_entity.pdbx_description
1 polymer ?
#
loop_
_entity_poly.entity_id
_entity_poly.type
_entity_poly.pdbx_seq_one_letter_code
_entity_poly.pdbx_strand_id
1 'polypeptide(L)' 'MRTKQEIERTIEKKFGNQIKFTVTEIAQLEGVTNTYKLKKKLDERGVHRGTDKKYFISDVVDFFYQTQ' A
#
# COMPACT_ATOMS: atom_id res chain seq x y z
N MET A 1 -17.36 -5.90 5.34
CA MET A 1 -16.33 -4.85 5.13
C MET A 1 -15.06 -5.29 5.83
N ARG A 2 -13.91 -5.36 5.17
CA ARG A 2 -12.63 -5.60 5.86
C ARG A 2 -12.29 -4.37 6.71
N THR A 3 -11.73 -4.59 7.90
CA THR A 3 -11.24 -3.51 8.77
C THR A 3 -9.82 -3.09 8.39
N LYS A 4 -9.42 -1.85 8.73
CA LYS A 4 -8.04 -1.38 8.52
C LYS A 4 -7.00 -2.31 9.17
N GLN A 5 -7.32 -2.85 10.35
CA GLN A 5 -6.48 -3.81 11.08
C GLN A 5 -6.27 -5.14 10.34
N GLU A 6 -7.28 -5.64 9.61
CA GLU A 6 -7.11 -6.88 8.83
C GLU A 6 -6.18 -6.70 7.63
N ILE A 7 -6.21 -5.51 7.00
CA ILE A 7 -5.31 -5.16 5.90
C ILE A 7 -3.89 -5.07 6.44
N GLU A 8 -3.68 -4.36 7.55
CA GLU A 8 -2.39 -4.27 8.24
C GLU A 8 -1.84 -5.66 8.61
N ARG A 9 -2.63 -6.51 9.26
CA ARG A 9 -2.25 -7.89 9.60
C ARG A 9 -1.86 -8.73 8.37
N THR A 10 -2.55 -8.52 7.25
CA THR A 10 -2.24 -9.23 6.00
C THR A 10 -0.89 -8.77 5.43
N ILE A 11 -0.61 -7.48 5.50
CA ILE A 11 0.66 -6.89 5.09
C ILE A 11 1.80 -7.39 5.99
N GLU A 12 1.62 -7.32 7.32
CA GLU A 12 2.58 -7.82 8.32
C GLU A 12 2.90 -9.31 8.11
N LYS A 13 1.89 -10.14 7.83
CA LYS A 13 2.09 -11.57 7.59
C LYS A 13 2.83 -11.87 6.28
N LYS A 14 2.68 -11.02 5.25
CA LYS A 14 3.35 -11.20 3.94
C LYS A 14 4.78 -10.66 3.92
N PHE A 15 5.03 -9.53 4.57
CA PHE A 15 6.28 -8.77 4.43
C PHE A 15 7.06 -8.58 5.74
N GLY A 16 6.55 -9.09 6.86
CA GLY A 16 7.07 -8.81 8.20
C GLY A 16 6.61 -7.45 8.73
N ASN A 17 7.08 -7.08 9.93
CA ASN A 17 6.74 -5.82 10.59
C ASN A 17 7.47 -4.62 9.94
N GLN A 18 7.23 -4.41 8.64
CA GLN A 18 7.76 -3.30 7.86
C GLN A 18 6.80 -2.11 7.89
N ILE A 19 7.34 -0.93 8.15
CA ILE A 19 6.58 0.33 8.26
C ILE A 19 6.51 1.11 6.93
N LYS A 20 7.31 0.71 5.93
CA LYS A 20 7.42 1.39 4.63
C LYS A 20 7.49 0.40 3.48
N PHE A 21 6.72 0.65 2.42
CA PHE A 21 6.58 -0.23 1.25
C PHE A 21 6.92 0.48 -0.05
N THR A 22 7.58 -0.23 -0.96
CA THR A 22 7.76 0.23 -2.34
C THR A 22 6.47 0.05 -3.15
N VAL A 23 6.34 0.79 -4.25
CA VAL A 23 5.23 0.60 -5.21
C VAL A 23 5.12 -0.85 -5.68
N THR A 24 6.24 -1.56 -5.82
CA THR A 24 6.24 -2.97 -6.24
C THR A 24 5.62 -3.87 -5.17
N GLU A 25 5.94 -3.67 -3.90
CA GLU A 25 5.35 -4.43 -2.79
C GLU A 25 3.85 -4.14 -2.64
N ILE A 26 3.44 -2.89 -2.81
CA ILE A 26 2.02 -2.51 -2.82
C ILE A 26 1.31 -3.18 -4.01
N ALA A 27 1.96 -3.27 -5.17
CA ALA A 27 1.42 -3.96 -6.34
C ALA A 27 1.23 -5.46 -6.06
N GLN A 28 2.16 -6.09 -5.35
CA GLN A 28 2.04 -7.48 -4.90
C GLN A 28 0.93 -7.71 -3.88
N LEU A 29 0.57 -6.68 -3.09
CA LEU A 29 -0.56 -6.72 -2.16
C LEU A 29 -1.91 -6.65 -2.88
N GLU A 30 -2.05 -5.72 -3.83
CA GLU A 30 -3.26 -5.56 -4.63
C GLU A 30 -3.41 -6.69 -5.68
N GLY A 31 -2.31 -7.34 -6.05
CA GLY A 31 -2.27 -8.30 -7.15
C GLY A 31 -2.22 -7.63 -8.53
N VAL A 32 -1.82 -6.36 -8.60
CA VAL A 32 -1.61 -5.66 -9.88
C VAL A 32 -0.22 -5.92 -10.41
N THR A 33 -0.13 -6.23 -11.69
CA THR A 33 1.17 -6.34 -12.39
C THR A 33 1.68 -4.97 -12.85
N ASN A 34 0.79 -3.98 -12.98
CA ASN A 34 1.13 -2.66 -13.51
C ASN A 34 1.41 -1.63 -12.39
N THR A 35 2.66 -1.57 -11.98
CA THR A 35 3.19 -0.64 -10.97
C THR A 35 3.07 0.83 -11.36
N TYR A 36 3.05 1.16 -12.66
CA TYR A 36 2.91 2.55 -13.13
C TYR A 36 1.50 3.08 -12.88
N LYS A 37 0.47 2.29 -13.23
CA LYS A 37 -0.92 2.63 -12.94
C LYS A 37 -1.17 2.74 -11.44
N LEU A 38 -0.60 1.82 -10.65
CA LEU A 38 -0.69 1.88 -9.19
C LEU A 38 -0.05 3.15 -8.63
N LYS A 39 1.17 3.49 -9.06
CA LYS A 39 1.85 4.72 -8.63
C LYS A 39 0.98 5.95 -8.92
N LYS A 40 0.37 6.01 -10.10
CA LYS A 40 -0.53 7.13 -10.46
C LYS A 40 -1.75 7.19 -9.53
N LYS A 41 -2.40 6.06 -9.24
CA LYS A 41 -3.54 6.00 -8.31
C LYS A 41 -3.16 6.43 -6.89
N LEU A 42 -1.99 6.03 -6.40
CA LEU A 42 -1.48 6.44 -5.10
C LEU A 42 -1.30 7.98 -5.05
N ASP A 43 -0.72 8.55 -6.10
CA ASP A 43 -0.52 10.00 -6.25
C ASP A 43 -1.86 10.76 -6.33
N GLU A 44 -2.79 10.29 -7.16
CA GLU A 44 -4.15 10.86 -7.31
C GLU A 44 -4.96 10.84 -6.01
N ARG A 45 -4.64 9.93 -5.08
CA ARG A 45 -5.29 9.81 -3.77
C ARG A 45 -4.52 10.49 -2.65
N GLY A 46 -3.46 11.23 -2.96
CA GLY A 46 -2.67 11.96 -1.97
C GLY A 46 -1.83 11.05 -1.06
N VAL A 47 -1.55 9.82 -1.47
CA VAL A 47 -0.65 8.91 -0.75
C VAL A 47 0.78 9.40 -0.98
N HIS A 48 1.34 10.06 0.03
CA HIS A 48 2.62 10.74 -0.10
C HIS A 48 3.77 9.73 -0.17
N ARG A 49 4.55 9.83 -1.25
CA ARG A 49 5.79 9.06 -1.37
C ARG A 49 6.89 9.74 -0.55
N GLY A 50 7.46 9.03 0.41
CA GLY A 50 8.61 9.49 1.16
C GLY A 50 9.84 9.76 0.28
N THR A 51 10.83 10.46 0.82
CA THR A 51 12.10 10.76 0.15
C THR A 51 12.86 9.50 -0.27
N ASP A 52 12.67 8.39 0.45
CA ASP A 52 13.22 7.08 0.14
C ASP A 52 12.45 6.29 -0.94
N LYS A 53 11.50 6.94 -1.63
CA LYS A 53 10.62 6.37 -2.66
C LYS A 53 9.69 5.25 -2.16
N LYS A 54 9.50 5.13 -0.84
CA LYS A 54 8.53 4.21 -0.21
C LYS A 54 7.34 4.98 0.35
N TYR A 55 6.26 4.26 0.63
CA TYR A 55 5.01 4.74 1.21
C TYR A 55 4.86 4.15 2.61
N PHE A 56 4.32 4.90 3.55
CA PHE A 56 4.11 4.38 4.90
C PHE A 56 2.99 3.35 4.92
N ILE A 57 3.10 2.37 5.83
CA ILE A 57 2.08 1.33 6.00
C ILE A 57 0.70 1.91 6.26
N SER A 58 0.62 3.00 7.04
CA SER A 58 -0.63 3.71 7.33
C SER A 58 -1.31 4.22 6.05
N ASP A 59 -0.55 4.83 5.14
CA ASP A 59 -1.08 5.33 3.87
C ASP A 59 -1.47 4.18 2.92
N VAL A 60 -0.70 3.10 2.92
CA VAL A 60 -0.98 1.90 2.12
C VAL A 60 -2.26 1.21 2.60
N VAL A 61 -2.41 1.05 3.92
CA VAL A 61 -3.62 0.48 4.55
C VAL A 61 -4.83 1.34 4.23
N ASP A 62 -4.71 2.67 4.35
CA ASP A 62 -5.80 3.60 4.04
C ASP A 62 -6.20 3.52 2.56
N PHE A 63 -5.22 3.48 1.64
CA PHE A 63 -5.45 3.27 0.21
C PHE A 63 -6.26 1.99 -0.06
N PHE A 64 -5.88 0.85 0.53
CA PHE A 64 -6.59 -0.41 0.36
C PHE A 64 -7.98 -0.42 0.99
N TYR A 65 -8.14 0.27 2.12
CA TYR A 65 -9.43 0.41 2.78
C TYR A 65 -10.41 1.25 1.95
N GLN A 66 -9.95 2.35 1.37
CA GLN A 66 -10.76 3.22 0.49
C GLN A 66 -11.07 2.59 -0.88
N THR A 67 -10.34 1.53 -1.30
CA THR A 67 -10.55 0.89 -2.63
C THR A 67 -11.60 -0.22 -2.62
N GLN A 68 -12.02 -0.73 -1.45
CA GLN A 68 -13.07 -1.74 -1.30
C GLN A 68 -14.48 -1.14 -1.35
#